data_AF-A0A354T4S4-F1
#
_entry.id   AF-A0A354T4S4-F1
#
_cell.length_a   1.000
_cell.length_b   1.000
_cell.length_c   1.000
_cell.angle_alpha   90.00
_cell.angle_beta   90.00
_cell.angle_gamma   90.00
#
_symmetry.space_group_name_H-M   'P 1'
#
loop_
_entity.id
_entity.type
_entity.pdbx_description
1 polymer ?
#
loop_
_entity_poly.entity_id
_entity_poly.type
_entity_poly.pdbx_seq_one_letter_code
_entity_poly.pdbx_strand_id
1 'polypeptide(L)' 'MTIVRPPYLLDFAGAILDEPFDFNEETWESWEMDRMEKFEDRWPEVRKVMSELEWFGIYLSDMHLGNIAFE' A
#
# COMPACT_ATOMS: atom_id res chain seq x y z
N MET A 1 22.40 8.42 -11.10
CA MET A 1 21.57 8.22 -9.89
C MET A 1 20.63 9.39 -9.79
N THR A 2 19.33 9.13 -9.85
CA THR A 2 18.28 10.13 -9.62
C THR A 2 17.88 10.09 -8.15
N ILE A 3 17.35 11.20 -7.63
CA ILE A 3 16.79 11.26 -6.28
C ILE A 3 15.33 10.83 -6.38
N VAL A 4 14.93 9.84 -5.56
CA VAL A 4 13.53 9.45 -5.41
C VAL A 4 12.81 10.53 -4.60
N ARG A 5 11.66 10.99 -5.10
CA ARG A 5 10.83 11.98 -4.41
C ARG A 5 9.64 11.27 -3.74
N PRO A 6 9.16 11.77 -2.58
CA PRO A 6 7.94 11.23 -2.00
C PRO A 6 6.74 11.34 -2.97
N PRO A 7 5.72 10.48 -2.82
CA PRO A 7 5.67 9.40 -1.85
C PRO A 7 6.54 8.21 -2.25
N TYR A 8 7.29 7.64 -1.31
CA TYR A 8 8.04 6.41 -1.50
C TYR A 8 7.87 5.46 -0.33
N LEU A 9 7.96 4.16 -0.63
CA LEU A 9 7.97 3.12 0.39
C LEU A 9 9.32 3.06 1.08
N LEU A 10 9.28 2.90 2.40
CA LEU A 10 10.46 2.76 3.25
C LEU A 10 10.81 1.30 3.50
N ASP A 11 9.81 0.40 3.46
CA ASP A 11 9.98 -1.04 3.69
C ASP A 11 9.03 -1.84 2.79
N PHE A 12 9.46 -3.06 2.44
CA PHE A 12 8.71 -4.08 1.71
C PHE A 12 8.43 -5.32 2.58
N ALA A 13 8.55 -5.21 3.90
CA ALA A 13 8.21 -6.28 4.83
C ALA A 13 6.78 -6.79 4.57
N GLY A 14 6.63 -8.12 4.51
CA GLY A 14 5.35 -8.76 4.23
C GLY A 14 4.85 -8.62 2.79
N ALA A 15 5.73 -8.25 1.84
CA ALA A 15 5.43 -8.30 0.41
C ALA A 15 5.24 -9.74 -0.07
N ILE A 16 4.17 -9.97 -0.82
CA ILE A 16 3.94 -11.17 -1.62
C ILE A 16 4.16 -10.80 -3.09
N LEU A 17 4.73 -11.74 -3.84
CA LEU A 17 5.00 -11.58 -5.26
C LEU A 17 4.05 -12.46 -6.08
N ASP A 18 3.62 -11.92 -7.21
CA ASP A 18 2.88 -12.57 -8.29
C ASP A 18 1.48 -13.09 -7.93
N GLU A 19 1.14 -13.19 -6.64
CA GLU A 19 -0.16 -13.65 -6.15
C GLU A 19 -0.77 -12.64 -5.17
N PRO A 20 -2.02 -12.19 -5.40
CA PRO A 20 -2.72 -11.33 -4.46
C PRO A 20 -3.09 -12.08 -3.19
N PHE A 21 -3.40 -11.34 -2.12
CA PHE A 21 -3.95 -11.92 -0.91
C PHE A 21 -5.28 -12.61 -1.20
N ASP A 22 -5.42 -13.85 -0.72
CA ASP A 22 -6.67 -14.60 -0.75
C ASP A 22 -7.61 -14.09 0.37
N PHE A 23 -8.05 -12.85 0.24
CA PHE A 23 -9.08 -12.26 1.10
C PHE A 23 -10.44 -12.41 0.43
N ASN A 24 -11.45 -12.78 1.22
CA ASN A 24 -12.84 -12.68 0.79
C ASN A 24 -13.28 -11.20 0.70
N GLU A 25 -14.40 -10.95 0.02
CA GLU A 25 -14.91 -9.59 -0.23
C GLU A 25 -15.13 -8.78 1.07
N GLU A 26 -15.69 -9.41 2.10
CA GLU A 26 -15.90 -8.78 3.42
C GLU A 26 -14.58 -8.39 4.10
N THR A 27 -13.55 -9.24 3.98
CA THR A 27 -12.21 -8.97 4.51
C THR A 27 -11.56 -7.83 3.74
N TRP A 28 -11.73 -7.76 2.42
CA TRP A 28 -11.25 -6.65 1.59
C TRP A 28 -11.90 -5.32 1.98
N GLU A 29 -13.22 -5.29 2.17
CA GLU A 29 -13.93 -4.09 2.59
C GLU A 29 -13.47 -3.62 3.97
N SER A 30 -13.38 -4.53 4.94
CA SER A 30 -12.90 -4.18 6.28
C SER A 30 -11.44 -3.69 6.27
N TRP A 31 -10.59 -4.34 5.46
CA TRP A 31 -9.18 -3.97 5.31
C TRP A 31 -9.03 -2.59 4.66
N GLU A 32 -9.88 -2.27 3.69
CA GLU A 32 -9.90 -0.97 3.02
C GLU A 32 -10.40 0.12 3.97
N MET A 33 -11.49 -0.13 4.72
CA MET A 33 -12.02 0.82 5.68
C MET A 33 -11.01 1.17 6.78
N ASP A 34 -10.35 0.16 7.37
CA ASP A 34 -9.32 0.37 8.41
C ASP A 34 -8.16 1.23 7.88
N ARG A 35 -7.73 1.02 6.63
CA ARG A 35 -6.67 1.84 6.03
C ARG A 35 -7.13 3.23 5.65
N MET A 36 -8.36 3.37 5.13
CA MET A 36 -8.94 4.67 4.84
C MET A 36 -9.01 5.53 6.10
N GLU A 37 -9.36 4.94 7.25
CA GLU A 37 -9.34 5.62 8.54
C GLU A 37 -7.91 5.99 8.98
N LYS A 38 -6.93 5.08 8.83
CA LYS A 38 -5.54 5.33 9.24
C LYS A 38 -4.82 6.37 8.40
N PHE A 39 -5.06 6.37 7.08
CA PHE A 39 -4.39 7.28 6.14
C PHE A 39 -5.17 8.57 5.91
N GLU A 40 -6.44 8.63 6.34
CA GLU A 40 -7.32 9.80 6.24
C GLU A 40 -7.22 10.46 4.85
N ASP A 41 -6.83 11.74 4.80
CA ASP A 41 -6.70 12.54 3.58
C ASP A 41 -5.62 12.02 2.61
N ARG A 42 -4.66 11.22 3.09
CA ARG A 42 -3.59 10.63 2.27
C ARG A 42 -4.00 9.31 1.62
N TRP A 43 -5.17 8.75 1.94
CA TRP A 43 -5.62 7.47 1.38
C TRP A 43 -5.60 7.42 -0.16
N PRO A 44 -6.04 8.47 -0.90
CA PRO A 44 -5.95 8.48 -2.35
C PRO A 44 -4.52 8.39 -2.90
N GLU A 45 -3.53 8.94 -2.19
CA GLU A 45 -2.11 8.85 -2.58
C GLU A 45 -1.56 7.44 -2.33
N VAL A 46 -1.91 6.84 -1.19
CA VAL A 46 -1.53 5.45 -0.86
C VAL A 46 -2.11 4.45 -1.84
N ARG A 47 -3.38 4.60 -2.22
CA ARG A 47 -4.02 3.76 -3.24
C ARG A 47 -3.26 3.78 -4.57
N LYS A 48 -2.73 4.94 -5.00
CA LYS A 48 -1.92 5.02 -6.21
C LYS A 48 -0.63 4.23 -6.09
N VAL A 49 0.09 4.39 -4.98
CA VAL A 49 1.32 3.61 -4.72
C VAL A 49 1.03 2.11 -4.75
N MET A 50 -0.07 1.68 -4.11
CA MET A 50 -0.49 0.28 -4.11
C MET A 50 -0.80 -0.23 -5.52
N SER A 51 -1.59 0.52 -6.30
CA SER A 51 -1.90 0.16 -7.69
C SER A 51 -0.67 0.04 -8.59
N GLU A 52 0.33 0.92 -8.41
CA GLU A 52 1.59 0.82 -9.16
C GLU A 52 2.37 -0.45 -8.78
N LEU A 53 2.40 -0.83 -7.50
CA LEU A 53 3.08 -2.04 -7.03
C LEU A 53 2.39 -3.31 -7.51
N GLU A 54 1.05 -3.34 -7.45
CA GLU A 54 0.25 -4.45 -7.97
C GLU A 54 0.49 -4.65 -9.46
N TRP A 55 0.71 -3.57 -10.22
CA TRP A 55 1.10 -3.65 -11.64
C TRP A 55 2.44 -4.36 -11.85
N PHE A 56 3.36 -4.26 -10.88
CA PHE A 56 4.62 -5.03 -10.86
C PHE A 56 4.47 -6.42 -10.22
N GLY A 57 3.26 -6.85 -9.86
CA GLY A 57 3.01 -8.11 -9.16
C GLY A 57 3.44 -8.09 -7.70
N ILE A 58 3.55 -6.91 -7.07
CA ILE A 58 3.96 -6.76 -5.68
C ILE A 58 2.73 -6.39 -4.84
N TYR A 59 2.42 -7.24 -3.86
CA TYR A 59 1.27 -7.07 -2.97
C TYR A 59 1.74 -6.88 -1.52
N LEU A 60 1.36 -5.77 -0.89
CA LEU A 60 1.81 -5.44 0.47
C LEU A 60 0.72 -5.69 1.52
N SER A 61 1.01 -6.61 2.45
CA SER A 61 0.09 -6.95 3.55
C SER A 61 0.10 -5.90 4.65
N ASP A 62 1.26 -5.30 4.93
CA ASP A 62 1.50 -4.43 6.07
C ASP A 62 1.83 -2.99 5.64
N MET A 63 0.78 -2.28 5.24
CA MET A 63 0.86 -0.87 4.84
C MET A 63 0.34 0.01 5.97
N HIS A 64 1.25 0.74 6.62
CA HIS A 64 0.92 1.73 7.65
C HIS A 64 1.71 3.04 7.45
N LEU A 65 1.30 4.12 8.13
CA LEU A 65 1.88 5.47 7.99
C LEU A 65 3.40 5.53 8.14
N GLY A 66 4.01 4.60 8.87
CA GLY A 66 5.45 4.54 9.09
C GLY A 66 6.24 3.96 7.90
N ASN A 67 5.56 3.28 6.97
CA ASN A 67 6.18 2.62 5.81
C ASN A 67 6.07 3.44 4.52
N ILE A 68 5.42 4.60 4.56
CA ILE A 68 5.30 5.52 3.44
C ILE A 68 5.83 6.88 3.88
N ALA A 69 6.87 7.37 3.22
CA ALA A 69 7.27 8.76 3.35
C ALA A 69 6.40 9.59 2.41
N PHE A 70 5.76 10.63 2.93
CA PHE A 70 5.00 11.63 2.15
C PHE A 70 5.82 12.92 1.97
N GLU A 71 5.38 13.80 1.06
CA GLU A 71 5.92 15.18 0.96
C GLU A 71 5.52 16.05 2.16
#